data_AF-A0A899FYJ6-F1
#
_entry.id   AF-A0A899FYJ6-F1
#
_cell.length_a   1.000
_cell.length_b   1.000
_cell.length_c   1.000
_cell.angle_alpha   90.00
_cell.angle_beta   90.00
_cell.angle_gamma   90.00
#
_symmetry.space_group_name_H-M   'P 1'
#
loop_
_entity.id
_entity.type
_entity.pdbx_description
1 polymer ?
#
loop_
_entity_poly.entity_id
_entity_poly.type
_entity_poly.pdbx_seq_one_letter_code
_entity_poly.pdbx_strand_id
1 'polypeptide(L)'
;MLMSRCIISGRLLQIVSSLYSIFVRVSPGVLIGVSTSFTICCYILWDFGMTKFNYNPNIHNRKEVTKFSILIILMIFCVSPILESLTKSTTSDSIWALTFCLFLANIFFHDYSTAEWANKKFPGSLSTNAGVMASVVLASQLTSYIHAFSLIVFAVEWFALFPMFRRYLRQNFSFTIQLILTAFLLTIASILITLEICFALASLFLFSLFFISFVCPLWLISLQKYKSEIHGPWDIAKPKFGNSSDNGYKY
;
A
#
# COMPACT_ATOMS: atom_id res chain seq x y z
N MET A 1 -5.45 1.19 15.79
CA MET A 1 -4.05 0.71 15.73
C MET A 1 -3.85 -0.59 14.93
N LEU A 2 -4.66 -1.65 15.13
CA LEU A 2 -4.59 -2.88 14.31
C LEU A 2 -4.77 -2.61 12.81
N MET A 3 -5.60 -1.62 12.47
CA MET A 3 -5.81 -1.15 11.11
C MET A 3 -4.55 -0.57 10.47
N SER A 4 -3.76 0.23 11.19
CA SER A 4 -2.48 0.77 10.69
C SER A 4 -1.45 -0.35 10.43
N ARG A 5 -1.49 -1.44 11.20
CA ARG A 5 -0.63 -2.63 10.99
C ARG A 5 -0.92 -3.34 9.66
N CYS A 6 -2.21 -3.44 9.30
CA CYS A 6 -2.69 -3.99 8.03
C CYS A 6 -2.26 -3.14 6.81
N ILE A 7 -2.07 -1.84 7.00
CA ILE A 7 -1.61 -0.92 5.94
C ILE A 7 -0.11 -1.03 5.74
N ILE A 8 0.68 -1.03 6.82
CA ILE A 8 2.15 -1.15 6.77
C ILE A 8 2.56 -2.50 6.15
N SER A 9 1.97 -3.60 6.64
CA SER A 9 2.19 -4.94 6.05
C SER A 9 1.82 -4.97 4.57
N GLY A 10 0.69 -4.37 4.18
CA GLY A 10 0.29 -4.24 2.78
C GLY A 10 1.31 -3.50 1.91
N ARG A 11 1.92 -2.42 2.40
CA ARG A 11 2.94 -1.66 1.65
C ARG A 11 4.25 -2.45 1.52
N LEU A 12 4.68 -3.12 2.58
CA LEU A 12 5.87 -3.98 2.52
C LEU A 12 5.67 -5.13 1.53
N LEU A 13 4.49 -5.76 1.50
CA LEU A 13 4.14 -6.78 0.51
C LEU A 13 4.20 -6.25 -0.92
N GLN A 14 3.85 -4.98 -1.15
CA GLN A 14 3.94 -4.40 -2.49
C GLN A 14 5.37 -4.28 -3.00
N ILE A 15 6.26 -3.80 -2.14
CA ILE A 15 7.69 -3.65 -2.44
C ILE A 15 8.34 -5.00 -2.68
N VAL A 16 7.97 -6.00 -1.88
CA VAL A 16 8.53 -7.36 -2.00
C VAL A 16 8.07 -8.03 -3.26
N SER A 17 6.80 -7.87 -3.63
CA SER A 17 6.27 -8.43 -4.87
C SER A 17 6.92 -7.79 -6.11
N SER A 18 7.20 -6.48 -6.10
CA SER A 18 7.89 -5.83 -7.21
C SER A 18 9.36 -6.29 -7.30
N LEU A 19 10.07 -6.36 -6.17
CA LEU A 19 11.43 -6.88 -6.10
C LEU A 19 11.50 -8.36 -6.54
N TYR A 20 10.57 -9.20 -6.07
CA TYR A 20 10.49 -10.61 -6.46
C TYR A 20 10.37 -10.79 -7.98
N SER A 21 9.46 -10.04 -8.61
CA SER A 21 9.26 -10.10 -10.07
C SER A 21 10.53 -9.79 -10.87
N ILE A 22 11.40 -8.93 -10.33
CA ILE A 22 12.70 -8.57 -10.93
C ILE A 22 13.75 -9.65 -10.67
N PHE A 23 13.91 -10.07 -9.42
CA PHE A 23 14.94 -11.04 -9.03
C PHE A 23 14.73 -12.42 -9.66
N VAL A 24 13.47 -12.86 -9.78
CA VAL A 24 13.10 -14.17 -10.33
C VAL A 24 12.90 -14.13 -11.85
N ARG A 25 13.01 -12.94 -12.47
CA ARG A 25 12.75 -12.73 -13.91
C ARG A 25 11.46 -13.42 -14.36
N VAL A 26 10.37 -13.17 -13.63
CA VAL A 26 9.06 -13.75 -13.93
C VAL A 26 8.71 -13.46 -15.39
N SER A 27 8.16 -14.47 -16.08
CA SER A 27 7.83 -14.30 -17.49
C SER A 27 6.81 -13.17 -17.67
N PRO A 28 6.95 -12.30 -18.69
CA PRO A 28 6.09 -11.13 -18.81
C PRO A 28 4.62 -11.49 -18.97
N GLY A 29 4.35 -12.63 -19.64
CA GLY A 29 3.00 -13.14 -19.82
C GLY A 29 2.32 -13.53 -18.51
N VAL A 30 3.05 -14.13 -17.56
CA VAL A 30 2.51 -14.45 -16.23
C VAL A 30 2.22 -13.16 -15.46
N LEU A 31 3.12 -12.18 -15.51
CA LEU A 31 2.93 -10.92 -14.79
C LEU A 31 1.71 -10.15 -15.32
N ILE A 32 1.57 -10.05 -16.64
CA ILE A 32 0.40 -9.43 -17.29
C ILE A 32 -0.87 -10.24 -16.99
N GLY A 33 -0.82 -11.57 -17.03
CA GLY A 33 -1.95 -12.44 -16.73
C GLY A 33 -2.45 -12.28 -15.29
N VAL A 34 -1.54 -12.19 -14.32
CA VAL A 34 -1.88 -11.95 -12.91
C VAL A 34 -2.45 -10.55 -12.72
N SER A 35 -1.83 -9.52 -13.32
CA SER A 35 -2.35 -8.15 -13.30
C SER A 35 -3.73 -8.00 -13.91
N THR A 36 -3.95 -8.55 -15.09
CA THR A 36 -5.25 -8.49 -15.76
C THR A 36 -6.33 -9.24 -14.95
N SER A 37 -5.98 -10.39 -14.37
CA SER A 37 -6.91 -11.12 -13.49
C SER A 37 -7.25 -10.32 -12.23
N PHE A 38 -6.26 -9.67 -11.62
CA PHE A 38 -6.44 -8.87 -10.42
C PHE A 38 -7.27 -7.61 -10.66
N THR A 39 -6.95 -6.84 -11.71
CA THR A 39 -7.76 -5.69 -12.14
C THR A 39 -9.22 -6.07 -12.43
N ILE A 40 -9.47 -7.16 -13.16
CA ILE A 40 -10.83 -7.62 -13.47
C ILE A 40 -11.56 -8.01 -12.17
N CYS A 41 -10.91 -8.78 -11.29
CA CYS A 41 -11.49 -9.18 -10.01
C CYS A 41 -11.83 -7.95 -9.14
N CYS A 42 -10.90 -7.00 -9.01
CA CYS A 42 -11.13 -5.77 -8.25
C CYS A 42 -12.25 -4.92 -8.86
N TYR A 43 -12.34 -4.84 -10.19
CA TYR A 43 -13.39 -4.12 -10.89
C TYR A 43 -14.77 -4.75 -10.62
N ILE A 44 -14.89 -6.08 -10.71
CA ILE A 44 -16.14 -6.80 -10.39
C ILE A 44 -16.54 -6.59 -8.94
N LEU A 45 -15.60 -6.70 -7.99
CA LEU A 45 -15.86 -6.47 -6.57
C LEU A 45 -16.29 -5.02 -6.30
N TRP A 46 -15.65 -4.07 -6.96
CA TRP A 46 -16.03 -2.66 -6.88
C TRP A 46 -17.43 -2.42 -7.47
N ASP A 47 -17.74 -3.00 -8.62
CA ASP A 47 -19.04 -2.87 -9.27
C ASP A 47 -20.18 -3.46 -8.44
N PHE A 48 -19.96 -4.65 -7.86
CA PHE A 48 -20.89 -5.27 -6.92
C PHE A 48 -21.08 -4.42 -5.65
N GLY A 49 -20.01 -3.82 -5.13
CA GLY A 49 -20.13 -2.91 -4.01
C GLY A 49 -20.91 -1.63 -4.37
N MET A 50 -20.71 -1.07 -5.56
CA MET A 50 -21.44 0.11 -6.03
C MET A 50 -22.94 -0.15 -6.16
N THR A 51 -23.35 -1.33 -6.65
CA THR A 51 -24.76 -1.73 -6.69
C THR A 51 -25.34 -1.97 -5.30
N LYS A 52 -24.57 -2.60 -4.39
CA LYS A 52 -25.01 -2.88 -3.02
C LYS A 52 -25.19 -1.62 -2.16
N PHE A 53 -24.31 -0.63 -2.29
CA PHE A 53 -24.36 0.62 -1.50
C PHE A 53 -25.16 1.74 -2.18
N ASN A 54 -25.92 1.42 -3.23
CA ASN A 54 -26.83 2.31 -3.96
C ASN A 54 -26.20 3.67 -4.33
N TYR A 55 -24.94 3.64 -4.77
CA TYR A 55 -24.24 4.84 -5.21
C TYR A 55 -24.84 5.34 -6.53
N ASN A 56 -24.95 6.67 -6.69
CA ASN A 56 -25.59 7.26 -7.88
C ASN A 56 -24.87 6.81 -9.17
N PRO A 57 -25.55 6.05 -10.06
CA PRO A 57 -24.92 5.48 -11.26
C PRO A 57 -24.55 6.55 -12.30
N ASN A 58 -25.13 7.74 -12.22
CA ASN A 58 -24.93 8.82 -13.18
C ASN A 58 -23.59 9.58 -13.02
N ILE A 59 -22.83 9.30 -11.96
CA ILE A 59 -21.57 10.00 -11.66
C ILE A 59 -20.38 9.38 -12.43
N HIS A 60 -20.51 8.16 -12.96
CA HIS A 60 -19.37 7.44 -13.56
C HIS A 60 -19.66 6.89 -14.97
N ASN A 61 -19.17 7.61 -15.98
CA ASN A 61 -19.14 7.14 -17.37
C ASN A 61 -18.17 5.96 -17.54
N ARG A 62 -18.70 4.72 -17.48
CA ARG A 62 -17.89 3.49 -17.64
C ARG A 62 -17.09 3.48 -18.95
N LYS A 63 -17.68 3.99 -20.03
CA LYS A 63 -17.03 4.10 -21.34
C LYS A 63 -15.79 4.99 -21.30
N GLU A 64 -15.83 6.07 -20.53
CA GLU A 64 -14.68 6.98 -20.37
C GLU A 64 -13.57 6.31 -19.56
N VAL A 65 -13.92 5.63 -18.47
CA VAL A 65 -12.93 4.90 -17.64
C VAL A 65 -12.21 3.83 -18.46
N THR A 66 -12.94 3.04 -19.26
CA THR A 66 -12.32 2.04 -20.14
C THR A 66 -11.43 2.70 -21.19
N LYS A 67 -11.88 3.79 -21.81
CA LYS A 67 -11.08 4.56 -22.78
C LYS A 67 -9.77 5.05 -22.17
N PHE A 68 -9.81 5.69 -21.00
CA PHE A 68 -8.61 6.17 -20.32
C PHE A 68 -7.68 5.02 -19.89
N SER A 69 -8.24 3.90 -19.44
CA SER A 69 -7.44 2.72 -19.06
C SER A 69 -6.65 2.16 -20.25
N ILE A 70 -7.30 2.03 -21.42
CA ILE A 70 -6.65 1.60 -22.66
C ILE A 70 -5.56 2.59 -23.07
N LEU A 71 -5.85 3.89 -23.01
CA LEU A 71 -4.87 4.94 -23.34
C LEU A 71 -3.64 4.90 -22.45
N ILE A 72 -3.80 4.70 -21.13
CA ILE A 72 -2.69 4.58 -20.19
C ILE A 72 -1.83 3.35 -20.50
N ILE A 73 -2.44 2.19 -20.73
CA ILE A 73 -1.71 0.96 -21.06
C ILE A 73 -0.91 1.12 -22.35
N LEU A 74 -1.51 1.71 -23.38
CA LEU A 74 -0.86 1.96 -24.67
C LEU A 74 0.29 2.98 -24.52
N MET A 75 0.10 4.02 -23.73
CA MET A 75 1.15 4.99 -23.42
C MET A 75 2.33 4.31 -22.72
N ILE A 76 2.09 3.48 -21.70
CA ILE A 76 3.14 2.73 -21.00
C ILE A 76 3.89 1.82 -21.97
N PHE A 77 3.17 1.13 -22.87
CA PHE A 77 3.79 0.28 -23.90
C PHE A 77 4.74 1.07 -24.80
N CYS A 78 4.31 2.22 -25.31
CA CYS A 78 5.14 3.08 -26.16
C CYS A 78 6.37 3.64 -25.42
N VAL A 79 6.24 3.95 -24.13
CA VAL A 79 7.30 4.56 -23.32
C VAL A 79 8.26 3.53 -22.73
N SER A 80 7.87 2.25 -22.63
CA SER A 80 8.68 1.16 -22.08
C SER A 80 10.10 1.01 -22.66
N PRO A 81 10.34 1.06 -23.99
CA PRO A 81 11.71 0.99 -24.54
C PRO A 81 12.58 2.21 -24.15
N ILE A 82 11.95 3.37 -23.93
CA ILE A 82 12.65 4.57 -23.44
C ILE A 82 13.03 4.38 -21.97
N LEU A 83 12.13 3.83 -21.16
CA LEU A 83 12.39 3.54 -19.75
C LEU A 83 13.48 2.47 -19.60
N GLU A 84 13.50 1.46 -20.46
CA GLU A 84 14.56 0.44 -20.52
C GLU A 84 15.95 1.07 -20.74
N SER A 85 16.03 2.14 -21.53
CA SER A 85 17.31 2.79 -21.85
C SER A 85 17.73 3.88 -20.85
N LEU A 86 16.84 4.28 -19.92
CA LEU A 86 16.99 5.46 -19.09
C LEU A 86 18.25 5.45 -18.21
N THR A 87 18.58 4.30 -17.60
CA THR A 87 19.70 4.19 -16.65
C THR A 87 20.85 3.34 -17.15
N LYS A 88 20.95 3.07 -18.46
CA LYS A 88 22.02 2.23 -19.04
C LYS A 88 23.43 2.79 -18.80
N SER A 89 23.56 4.10 -18.63
CA SER A 89 24.82 4.78 -18.33
C SER A 89 25.16 4.87 -16.83
N THR A 90 24.25 4.44 -15.95
CA THR A 90 24.42 4.54 -14.48
C THR A 90 24.89 3.19 -13.92
N THR A 91 25.75 3.21 -12.91
CA THR A 91 26.26 1.99 -12.26
C THR A 91 25.16 1.29 -11.44
N SER A 92 25.17 -0.04 -11.44
CA SER A 92 24.17 -0.88 -10.75
C SER A 92 24.02 -0.54 -9.28
N ASP A 93 25.14 -0.33 -8.57
CA ASP A 93 25.16 -0.10 -7.12
C ASP A 93 24.40 1.18 -6.75
N SER A 94 24.58 2.23 -7.55
CA SER A 94 23.86 3.50 -7.40
C SER A 94 22.36 3.33 -7.66
N ILE A 95 21.99 2.49 -8.62
CA ILE A 95 20.58 2.22 -8.94
C ILE A 95 19.91 1.47 -7.80
N TRP A 96 20.56 0.45 -7.22
CA TRP A 96 20.03 -0.27 -6.06
C TRP A 96 19.87 0.65 -4.85
N ALA A 97 20.84 1.53 -4.59
CA ALA A 97 20.74 2.53 -3.53
C ALA A 97 19.59 3.52 -3.76
N LEU A 98 19.44 4.04 -4.99
CA LEU A 98 18.36 4.96 -5.35
C LEU A 98 16.98 4.31 -5.19
N THR A 99 16.83 3.08 -5.69
CA THR A 99 15.61 2.30 -5.54
C THR A 99 15.25 2.07 -4.07
N PHE A 100 16.23 1.72 -3.24
CA PHE A 100 16.03 1.56 -1.81
C PHE A 100 15.53 2.86 -1.16
N CYS A 101 16.17 4.00 -1.46
CA CYS A 101 15.74 5.31 -0.98
C CYS A 101 14.31 5.67 -1.45
N LEU A 102 13.95 5.35 -2.70
CA LEU A 102 12.61 5.60 -3.24
C LEU A 102 11.54 4.71 -2.59
N PHE A 103 11.83 3.43 -2.33
CA PHE A 103 10.92 2.58 -1.56
C PHE A 103 10.81 3.02 -0.10
N LEU A 104 11.90 3.51 0.48
CA LEU A 104 11.88 4.10 1.82
C LEU A 104 10.99 5.35 1.86
N ALA A 105 11.08 6.21 0.84
CA ALA A 105 10.19 7.36 0.66
C ALA A 105 8.73 6.92 0.44
N ASN A 106 8.49 5.84 -0.33
CA ASN A 106 7.16 5.26 -0.50
C ASN A 106 6.53 4.87 0.84
N ILE A 107 7.29 4.26 1.75
CA ILE A 107 6.83 3.89 3.09
C ILE A 107 6.63 5.15 3.95
N PHE A 108 7.63 6.01 4.09
CA PHE A 108 7.57 7.14 5.04
C PHE A 108 6.52 8.19 4.69
N PHE A 109 6.35 8.51 3.41
CA PHE A 109 5.39 9.53 2.98
C PHE A 109 3.98 8.98 2.73
N HIS A 110 3.74 7.71 3.08
CA HIS A 110 2.42 7.13 2.93
C HIS A 110 1.44 7.62 4.00
N ASP A 111 0.21 7.94 3.60
CA ASP A 111 -0.86 8.26 4.54
C ASP A 111 -1.40 6.99 5.20
N TYR A 112 -1.04 6.77 6.46
CA TYR A 112 -1.50 5.66 7.29
C TYR A 112 -2.76 5.97 8.11
N SER A 113 -3.43 7.11 7.86
CA SER A 113 -4.62 7.50 8.61
C SER A 113 -5.77 6.50 8.45
N THR A 114 -6.55 6.33 9.52
CA THR A 114 -7.75 5.49 9.55
C THR A 114 -8.99 6.32 9.25
N ALA A 115 -10.07 5.65 8.81
CA ALA A 115 -11.24 6.26 8.19
C ALA A 115 -11.93 7.35 9.05
N GLU A 116 -11.80 7.29 10.38
CA GLU A 116 -12.41 8.23 11.33
C GLU A 116 -11.88 9.68 11.21
N TRP A 117 -10.68 9.89 10.67
CA TRP A 117 -10.06 11.23 10.53
C TRP A 117 -9.80 11.63 9.07
N ALA A 118 -10.31 10.86 8.11
CA ALA A 118 -9.96 10.92 6.68
C ALA A 118 -10.55 12.12 5.91
N ASN A 119 -11.15 13.10 6.59
CA ASN A 119 -11.81 14.25 5.97
C ASN A 119 -10.89 15.44 5.67
N LYS A 120 -9.58 15.37 5.97
CA LYS A 120 -8.63 16.43 5.58
C LYS A 120 -7.34 15.86 5.00
N LYS A 121 -7.10 16.24 3.74
CA LYS A 121 -5.90 16.09 2.89
C LYS A 121 -5.59 14.70 2.33
N PHE A 122 -5.70 14.60 1.01
CA PHE A 122 -4.89 13.67 0.21
C PHE A 122 -3.64 14.41 -0.28
N PRO A 123 -2.45 14.00 0.17
CA PRO A 123 -1.26 14.08 -0.67
C PRO A 123 -0.60 12.69 -0.71
N GLY A 124 -1.37 11.67 -1.08
CA GLY A 124 -0.83 10.32 -1.31
C GLY A 124 0.04 10.22 -2.58
N SER A 125 0.04 11.26 -3.41
CA SER A 125 0.76 11.30 -4.68
C SER A 125 2.27 11.14 -4.52
N LEU A 126 2.88 11.69 -3.47
CA LEU A 126 4.32 11.59 -3.27
C LEU A 126 4.76 10.14 -3.02
N SER A 127 4.06 9.43 -2.12
CA SER A 127 4.32 8.02 -1.84
C SER A 127 4.08 7.17 -3.09
N THR A 128 2.94 7.32 -3.77
CA THR A 128 2.64 6.53 -4.98
C THR A 128 3.65 6.81 -6.08
N ASN A 129 4.03 8.07 -6.30
CA ASN A 129 5.03 8.44 -7.30
C ASN A 129 6.41 7.87 -6.96
N ALA A 130 6.81 7.88 -5.68
CA ALA A 130 8.07 7.27 -5.25
C ALA A 130 8.10 5.75 -5.49
N GLY A 131 7.00 5.04 -5.20
CA GLY A 131 6.90 3.60 -5.44
C GLY A 131 6.90 3.22 -6.92
N VAL A 132 6.18 3.99 -7.75
CA VAL A 132 6.20 3.83 -9.22
C VAL A 132 7.58 4.17 -9.77
N MET A 133 8.22 5.25 -9.31
CA MET A 133 9.57 5.64 -9.74
C MET A 133 10.61 4.58 -9.36
N ALA A 134 10.55 4.03 -8.16
CA ALA A 134 11.42 2.91 -7.75
C ALA A 134 11.29 1.73 -8.70
N SER A 135 10.05 1.41 -9.10
CA SER A 135 9.76 0.32 -10.03
C SER A 135 10.27 0.61 -11.44
N VAL A 136 10.16 1.86 -11.90
CA VAL A 136 10.70 2.31 -13.20
C VAL A 136 12.23 2.23 -13.24
N VAL A 137 12.89 2.69 -12.17
CA VAL A 137 14.36 2.67 -12.01
C VAL A 137 14.90 1.24 -11.93
N LEU A 138 14.11 0.29 -11.43
CA LEU A 138 14.43 -1.13 -11.52
C LEU A 138 14.15 -1.70 -12.91
N ALA A 139 13.04 -1.30 -13.52
CA ALA A 139 12.65 -1.78 -14.85
C ALA A 139 13.66 -1.39 -15.93
N SER A 140 14.35 -0.27 -15.76
CA SER A 140 15.42 0.19 -16.66
C SER A 140 16.68 -0.68 -16.65
N GLN A 141 16.81 -1.64 -15.71
CA GLN A 141 17.88 -2.65 -15.74
C GLN A 141 17.48 -3.92 -16.51
N LEU A 142 16.21 -4.08 -16.89
CA LEU A 142 15.76 -5.26 -17.64
C LEU A 142 16.23 -5.17 -19.08
N THR A 143 16.63 -6.29 -19.66
CA THR A 143 17.17 -6.37 -21.03
C THR A 143 16.09 -6.39 -22.11
N SER A 144 14.81 -6.33 -21.73
CA SER A 144 13.67 -6.44 -22.65
C SER A 144 12.57 -5.47 -22.27
N TYR A 145 12.18 -4.63 -23.23
CA TYR A 145 11.08 -3.68 -23.10
C TYR A 145 9.74 -4.34 -22.73
N ILE A 146 9.51 -5.61 -23.07
CA ILE A 146 8.29 -6.35 -22.68
C ILE A 146 8.30 -6.67 -21.17
N HIS A 147 9.46 -7.04 -20.63
CA HIS A 147 9.61 -7.20 -19.18
C HIS A 147 9.42 -5.86 -18.47
N ALA A 148 10.04 -4.78 -18.96
CA ALA A 148 9.87 -3.44 -18.41
C ALA A 148 8.40 -2.99 -18.45
N PHE A 149 7.72 -3.17 -19.59
CA PHE A 149 6.29 -2.90 -19.74
C PHE A 149 5.45 -3.63 -18.70
N SER A 150 5.61 -4.95 -18.60
CA SER A 150 4.84 -5.77 -17.66
C SER A 150 5.06 -5.35 -16.20
N LEU A 151 6.30 -5.00 -15.84
CA LEU A 151 6.67 -4.55 -14.50
C LEU A 151 6.04 -3.20 -14.18
N ILE A 152 6.07 -2.24 -15.12
CA ILE A 152 5.49 -0.91 -14.89
C ILE A 152 3.97 -0.99 -14.78
N VAL A 153 3.30 -1.79 -15.62
CA VAL A 153 1.85 -2.04 -15.49
C VAL A 153 1.52 -2.64 -14.13
N PHE A 154 2.26 -3.68 -13.73
CA PHE A 154 2.13 -4.29 -12.41
C PHE A 154 2.37 -3.28 -11.28
N ALA A 155 3.40 -2.43 -11.40
CA ALA A 155 3.73 -1.42 -10.40
C ALA A 155 2.65 -0.35 -10.25
N VAL A 156 2.07 0.14 -11.36
CA VAL A 156 0.96 1.09 -11.31
C VAL A 156 -0.25 0.46 -10.61
N GLU A 157 -0.54 -0.80 -10.93
CA GLU A 157 -1.61 -1.54 -10.27
C GLU A 157 -1.38 -1.71 -8.78
N TRP A 158 -0.17 -2.13 -8.40
CA TRP A 158 0.17 -2.43 -7.02
C TRP A 158 0.35 -1.18 -6.15
N PHE A 159 0.94 -0.10 -6.67
CA PHE A 159 1.24 1.11 -5.90
C PHE A 159 0.15 2.18 -5.98
N ALA A 160 -0.68 2.22 -7.03
CA ALA A 160 -1.74 3.22 -7.19
C ALA A 160 -3.16 2.63 -7.08
N LEU A 161 -3.49 1.62 -7.88
CA LEU A 161 -4.86 1.06 -7.91
C LEU A 161 -5.19 0.26 -6.65
N PHE A 162 -4.28 -0.60 -6.19
CA PHE A 162 -4.52 -1.46 -5.05
C PHE A 162 -4.73 -0.69 -3.72
N PRO A 163 -3.95 0.36 -3.39
CA PRO A 163 -4.24 1.20 -2.22
C PRO A 163 -5.60 1.89 -2.28
N MET A 164 -6.03 2.32 -3.48
CA MET A 164 -7.34 2.92 -3.69
C MET A 164 -8.45 1.89 -3.43
N PHE A 165 -8.31 0.68 -3.97
CA PHE A 165 -9.22 -0.44 -3.71
C PHE A 165 -9.27 -0.82 -2.22
N ARG A 166 -8.11 -0.86 -1.54
CA ARG A 166 -8.02 -1.13 -0.10
C ARG A 166 -8.72 -0.06 0.74
N ARG A 167 -8.62 1.21 0.33
CA ARG A 167 -9.35 2.31 0.97
C ARG A 167 -10.86 2.19 0.74
N TYR A 168 -11.28 1.83 -0.48
CA TYR A 168 -12.68 1.53 -0.77
C TYR A 168 -13.23 0.41 0.11
N LEU A 169 -12.51 -0.72 0.22
CA LEU A 169 -12.89 -1.82 1.11
C LEU A 169 -12.96 -1.37 2.58
N ARG A 170 -12.11 -0.42 2.98
CA ARG A 170 -12.11 0.14 4.35
C ARG A 170 -13.36 0.92 4.68
N GLN A 171 -13.80 1.74 3.75
CA GLN A 171 -14.91 2.67 3.98
C GLN A 171 -16.25 1.95 3.94
N ASN A 172 -16.34 0.89 3.13
CA ASN A 172 -17.62 0.24 2.83
C ASN A 172 -17.79 -1.15 3.46
N PHE A 173 -16.72 -1.84 3.82
CA PHE A 173 -16.77 -3.20 4.37
C PHE A 173 -16.17 -3.29 5.78
N SER A 174 -16.48 -4.40 6.48
CA SER A 174 -16.04 -4.63 7.85
C SER A 174 -14.53 -4.83 7.97
N PHE A 175 -14.00 -4.54 9.15
CA PHE A 175 -12.58 -4.71 9.49
C PHE A 175 -12.08 -6.16 9.26
N THR A 176 -12.94 -7.16 9.48
CA THR A 176 -12.62 -8.58 9.30
C THR A 176 -12.21 -8.91 7.86
N ILE A 177 -12.89 -8.36 6.86
CA ILE A 177 -12.57 -8.58 5.44
C ILE A 177 -11.16 -8.05 5.13
N GLN A 178 -10.78 -6.93 5.74
CA GLN A 178 -9.45 -6.37 5.55
C GLN A 178 -8.35 -7.23 6.15
N LEU A 179 -8.62 -7.83 7.32
CA LEU A 179 -7.73 -8.77 7.99
C LEU A 179 -7.54 -10.04 7.15
N ILE A 180 -8.63 -10.62 6.66
CA ILE A 180 -8.60 -11.78 5.77
C ILE A 180 -7.77 -11.46 4.53
N LEU A 181 -8.01 -10.32 3.89
CA LEU A 181 -7.27 -9.93 2.69
C LEU A 181 -5.78 -9.70 2.97
N THR A 182 -5.40 -9.13 4.13
CA THR A 182 -3.98 -9.08 4.51
C THR A 182 -3.37 -10.43 4.80
N ALA A 183 -4.09 -11.31 5.50
CA ALA A 183 -3.60 -12.63 5.81
C ALA A 183 -3.35 -13.42 4.51
N PHE A 184 -4.30 -13.35 3.57
CA PHE A 184 -4.19 -13.95 2.25
C PHE A 184 -3.00 -13.40 1.43
N LEU A 185 -2.81 -12.09 1.40
CA LEU A 185 -1.67 -11.50 0.69
C LEU A 185 -0.33 -11.86 1.34
N LEU A 186 -0.30 -11.92 2.68
CA LEU A 186 0.89 -12.32 3.42
C LEU A 186 1.24 -13.79 3.18
N THR A 187 0.26 -14.69 3.16
CA THR A 187 0.48 -16.11 2.88
C THR A 187 0.99 -16.30 1.46
N ILE A 188 0.37 -15.67 0.46
CA ILE A 188 0.85 -15.74 -0.93
C ILE A 188 2.29 -15.24 -1.06
N ALA A 189 2.58 -14.06 -0.51
CA ALA A 189 3.95 -13.52 -0.59
C ALA A 189 4.95 -14.42 0.12
N SER A 190 4.59 -15.00 1.28
CA SER A 190 5.45 -15.94 1.98
C SER A 190 5.77 -17.17 1.14
N ILE A 191 4.77 -17.74 0.47
CA ILE A 191 4.92 -18.91 -0.41
C ILE A 191 5.84 -18.56 -1.57
N LEU A 192 5.57 -17.47 -2.29
CA LEU A 192 6.38 -17.03 -3.44
C LEU A 192 7.85 -16.85 -3.07
N ILE A 193 8.12 -16.23 -1.92
CA ILE A 193 9.50 -16.00 -1.44
C ILE A 193 10.16 -17.32 -1.06
N THR A 194 9.46 -18.22 -0.37
CA THR A 194 10.02 -19.51 0.07
C THR A 194 10.32 -20.49 -1.06
N LEU A 195 9.65 -20.36 -2.20
CA LEU A 195 9.87 -21.25 -3.35
C LEU A 195 11.17 -20.93 -4.10
N GLU A 196 11.64 -19.68 -4.05
CA GLU A 196 12.75 -19.21 -4.88
C GLU A 196 13.99 -18.81 -4.08
N ILE A 197 13.80 -18.31 -2.85
CA ILE A 197 14.91 -17.87 -1.99
C ILE A 197 15.23 -18.96 -0.97
N CYS A 198 16.51 -19.05 -0.57
CA CYS A 198 16.93 -19.88 0.57
C CYS A 198 15.99 -19.68 1.77
N PHE A 199 15.55 -20.81 2.35
CA PHE A 199 14.64 -20.85 3.50
C PHE A 199 15.05 -19.88 4.64
N ALA A 200 16.37 -19.73 4.87
CA ALA A 200 16.90 -18.81 5.87
C ALA A 200 16.55 -17.34 5.59
N LEU A 201 16.76 -16.85 4.37
CA LEU A 201 16.45 -15.47 3.99
C LEU A 201 14.94 -15.22 3.93
N ALA A 202 14.16 -16.19 3.46
CA ALA A 202 12.70 -16.14 3.50
C ALA A 202 12.18 -16.02 4.94
N SER A 203 12.74 -16.81 5.86
CA SER A 203 12.38 -16.78 7.28
C SER A 203 12.76 -15.46 7.96
N LEU A 204 13.95 -14.92 7.67
CA LEU A 204 14.40 -13.61 8.18
C LEU A 204 13.49 -12.48 7.69
N PHE A 205 13.09 -12.53 6.41
CA PHE A 205 12.19 -11.56 5.83
C PHE A 205 10.80 -11.60 6.49
N LEU A 206 10.23 -12.80 6.67
CA LEU A 206 8.95 -12.99 7.36
C LEU A 206 9.02 -12.57 8.84
N PHE A 207 10.12 -12.88 9.51
CA PHE A 207 10.36 -12.45 10.89
C PHE A 207 10.42 -10.92 10.99
N SER A 208 11.12 -10.25 10.07
CA SER A 208 11.15 -8.79 10.00
C SER A 208 9.75 -8.19 9.77
N LEU A 209 8.97 -8.75 8.84
CA LEU A 209 7.58 -8.34 8.61
C LEU A 209 6.71 -8.51 9.86
N PHE A 210 6.84 -9.65 10.54
CA PHE A 210 6.11 -9.92 11.78
C PHE A 210 6.52 -8.96 12.89
N PHE A 211 7.82 -8.73 13.05
CA PHE A 211 8.37 -7.83 14.04
C PHE A 211 7.87 -6.39 13.84
N ILE A 212 7.96 -5.87 12.61
CA ILE A 212 7.48 -4.51 12.28
C ILE A 212 5.95 -4.40 12.42
N SER A 213 5.21 -5.43 12.00
CA SER A 213 3.75 -5.38 11.98
C SER A 213 3.11 -5.60 13.35
N PHE A 214 3.72 -6.39 14.22
CA PHE A 214 3.15 -6.79 15.51
C PHE A 214 3.98 -6.35 16.70
N VAL A 215 5.28 -6.67 16.73
CA VAL A 215 6.14 -6.44 17.90
C VAL A 215 6.39 -4.96 18.13
N CYS A 216 6.86 -4.23 17.10
CA CYS A 216 7.13 -2.79 17.17
C CYS A 216 5.92 -1.97 17.67
N PRO A 217 4.70 -2.13 17.11
CA PRO A 217 3.55 -1.39 17.61
C PRO A 217 3.11 -1.82 19.03
N LEU A 218 3.21 -3.10 19.40
CA LEU A 218 2.91 -3.54 20.78
C LEU A 218 3.91 -2.94 21.78
N TRP A 219 5.19 -2.89 21.40
CA TRP A 219 6.24 -2.23 22.17
C TRP A 219 5.91 -0.73 22.31
N LEU A 220 5.60 -0.03 21.22
CA LEU A 220 5.25 1.39 21.27
C LEU A 220 4.02 1.68 22.12
N ILE A 221 2.97 0.83 22.11
CA ILE A 221 1.82 0.96 23.02
C ILE A 221 2.25 0.79 24.48
N SER A 222 3.06 -0.23 24.75
CA SER A 222 3.56 -0.47 26.09
C SER A 222 4.38 0.72 26.59
N LEU A 223 5.11 1.39 25.69
CA LEU A 223 5.82 2.62 25.97
C LEU A 223 4.92 3.85 26.17
N GLN A 224 3.72 3.89 25.56
CA GLN A 224 2.76 4.95 25.86
C GLN A 224 2.37 4.99 27.35
N LYS A 225 2.40 3.84 28.05
CA LYS A 225 2.11 3.77 29.50
C LYS A 225 3.13 4.54 30.34
N TYR A 226 4.36 4.72 29.86
CA TYR A 226 5.42 5.45 30.56
C TYR A 226 5.51 6.92 30.13
N LYS A 227 4.66 7.37 29.21
CA LYS A 227 4.61 8.77 28.81
C LYS A 227 3.96 9.57 29.94
N SER A 228 4.78 10.36 30.63
CA SER A 228 4.29 11.33 31.59
C SER A 228 3.71 12.52 30.83
N GLU A 229 2.39 12.74 30.90
CA GLU A 229 1.77 13.95 30.37
C GLU A 229 2.12 15.12 31.30
N ILE A 230 2.97 16.03 30.83
CA ILE A 230 3.25 17.28 31.53
C ILE A 230 2.03 18.18 31.28
N HIS A 231 1.15 18.27 32.28
CA HIS A 231 0.01 19.19 32.23
C HIS A 231 0.53 20.63 32.33
N GLY A 232 0.42 21.37 31.23
CA GLY A 232 0.66 22.81 31.24
C GLY A 232 -0.55 23.57 31.80
N PRO A 233 -0.39 24.84 32.21
CA PRO A 233 -1.49 25.68 32.72
C PRO A 233 -2.59 25.99 31.69
N TRP A 234 -2.42 25.54 30.45
CA TRP A 234 -3.35 25.72 29.33
C TRP A 234 -4.11 24.45 28.95
N ASP A 235 -3.98 23.38 29.74
CA ASP A 235 -4.64 22.10 29.45
C ASP A 235 -6.16 22.19 29.73
N ILE A 236 -6.97 21.58 28.88
CA ILE A 236 -8.43 21.74 28.92
C ILE A 236 -8.97 21.02 30.16
N ALA A 237 -9.78 21.72 30.96
CA ALA A 237 -10.35 21.15 32.18
C ALA A 237 -11.15 19.87 31.87
N LYS A 238 -10.79 18.75 32.49
CA LYS A 238 -11.55 17.50 32.37
C LYS A 238 -12.89 17.66 33.11
N PRO A 239 -14.04 17.40 32.47
CA PRO A 239 -15.34 17.56 33.11
C PRO A 239 -15.45 16.56 34.27
N LYS A 240 -15.68 17.08 35.48
CA LYS A 240 -16.04 16.26 36.64
C LYS A 240 -17.55 16.05 36.59
N PHE A 241 -18.00 14.82 36.34
CA PHE A 241 -19.38 14.45 36.56
C PHE A 241 -19.61 14.40 38.07
N GLY A 242 -20.18 15.47 38.62
CA GLY A 242 -20.67 15.45 40.00
C GLY A 242 -21.87 14.52 40.08
N ASN A 243 -21.78 13.47 40.91
CA ASN A 243 -23.00 12.87 41.41
C ASN A 243 -23.69 13.93 42.28
N SER A 244 -24.75 14.52 41.75
CA SER A 244 -25.62 15.45 42.48
C SER A 244 -26.34 14.68 43.58
N SER A 245 -25.66 14.51 44.70
CA SER A 245 -26.21 14.02 45.95
C SER A 245 -25.40 14.64 47.08
N ASP A 246 -25.38 15.97 47.17
CA ASP A 246 -25.49 16.53 48.51
C ASP A 246 -26.08 17.93 48.53
N ASN A 247 -26.95 18.09 49.52
CA ASN A 247 -27.71 19.27 49.82
C ASN A 247 -26.84 20.32 50.52
N GLY A 248 -27.11 21.59 50.23
CA GLY A 248 -27.16 22.60 51.27
C GLY A 248 -25.98 23.55 51.41
N TYR A 249 -26.29 24.83 51.13
CA TYR A 249 -25.85 26.05 51.84
C TYR A 249 -24.34 26.40 51.78
N LYS A 250 -23.87 27.64 51.73
CA LYS A 250 -24.44 29.00 51.79
C LYS A 250 -23.24 29.95 51.54
N TYR A 251 -23.52 31.06 50.86
CA TYR A 251 -22.73 32.31 50.69
C TYR A 251 -21.33 32.22 50.08
#